data_AF-A0A8C3SSF9-F1
#
_entry.id   AF-A0A8C3SSF9-F1
#
_cell.length_a   1.000
_cell.length_b   1.000
_cell.length_c   1.000
_cell.angle_alpha   90.00
_cell.angle_beta   90.00
_cell.angle_gamma   90.00
#
_symmetry.space_group_name_H-M   'P 1'
#
loop_
_entity.id
_entity.type
_entity.pdbx_description
1 polymer ?
#
loop_
_entity_poly.entity_id
_entity_poly.type
_entity_poly.pdbx_seq_one_letter_code
_entity_poly.pdbx_strand_id
1 'polypeptide(L)'
;MLTIQNWLSFYSENYIFVGKLVGRFYDENGAPTKALEQAKAVIEEVLKFKGQQKKQFPPCNSEWSSTSGSRFWCSKQSGGVKRDWIGVPRKLYKPGSSDSHCVCVRTTGPPSGQLDSQHSDRGDLDNPNLQEYKGCHPLADS
;
A
#
# COMPACT_ATOMS: atom_id res chain seq x y z
N MET A 1 -0.53 -14.16 -6.16
CA MET A 1 0.89 -14.06 -6.59
C MET A 1 1.82 -13.55 -5.49
N LEU A 2 1.59 -12.38 -4.87
CA LEU A 2 2.49 -11.88 -3.80
C LEU A 2 2.69 -12.82 -2.62
N THR A 3 1.66 -13.55 -2.18
CA THR A 3 1.81 -14.55 -1.12
C THR A 3 2.82 -15.64 -1.48
N ILE A 4 2.83 -16.09 -2.74
CA ILE A 4 3.80 -17.08 -3.24
C ILE A 4 5.20 -16.48 -3.27
N GLN A 5 5.34 -15.21 -3.68
CA GLN A 5 6.63 -14.51 -3.63
C GLN A 5 7.17 -14.42 -2.19
N ASN A 6 6.32 -14.10 -1.21
CA ASN A 6 6.72 -14.04 0.18
C ASN A 6 7.20 -15.41 0.71
N TRP A 7 6.48 -16.49 0.37
CA TRP A 7 6.93 -17.85 0.70
C TRP A 7 8.26 -18.18 0.03
N LEU A 8 8.43 -17.83 -1.24
CA LEU A 8 9.68 -18.05 -1.96
C LEU A 8 10.85 -17.33 -1.28
N SER A 9 10.69 -16.04 -0.94
CA SER A 9 11.69 -15.26 -0.21
C SER A 9 12.01 -15.90 1.14
N PHE A 10 10.98 -16.22 1.94
CA PHE A 10 11.14 -16.88 3.23
C PHE A 10 11.96 -18.18 3.12
N TYR A 11 11.60 -19.09 2.20
CA TYR A 11 12.33 -20.34 2.06
C TYR A 11 13.75 -20.12 1.51
N SER A 12 13.95 -19.17 0.61
CA SER A 12 15.28 -18.86 0.07
C SER A 12 16.24 -18.27 1.11
N GLU A 13 15.72 -17.54 2.10
CA GLU A 13 16.51 -16.92 3.17
C GLU A 13 16.77 -17.87 4.33
N ASN A 14 15.85 -18.80 4.61
CA ASN A 14 15.88 -19.62 5.82
C ASN A 14 16.32 -21.08 5.58
N TYR A 15 16.43 -21.53 4.32
CA TYR A 15 16.76 -22.91 3.99
C TYR A 15 17.84 -23.00 2.92
N ILE A 16 18.59 -24.10 2.94
CA ILE A 16 19.62 -24.37 1.94
C ILE A 16 18.93 -24.72 0.62
N PHE A 17 19.30 -24.00 -0.43
CA PHE A 17 18.84 -24.27 -1.78
C PHE A 17 19.48 -25.56 -2.33
N VAL A 18 18.67 -26.57 -2.63
CA VAL A 18 19.13 -27.88 -3.12
C VAL A 18 18.88 -28.12 -4.61
N GLY A 19 18.07 -27.29 -5.27
CA GLY A 19 17.76 -27.44 -6.69
C GLY A 19 16.42 -26.85 -7.11
N LYS A 20 16.10 -27.01 -8.39
CA LYS A 20 14.84 -26.56 -9.00
C LYS A 20 13.92 -27.76 -9.24
N LEU A 21 12.62 -27.54 -9.03
CA LEU A 21 11.60 -28.55 -9.34
C LEU A 21 11.22 -28.49 -10.82
N VAL A 22 11.44 -29.59 -11.54
CA VAL A 22 10.95 -29.77 -12.91
C VAL A 22 9.41 -29.76 -12.90
N GLY A 23 8.80 -28.95 -13.77
CA GLY A 23 7.36 -28.81 -13.88
C GLY A 23 6.93 -27.44 -14.40
N ARG A 24 5.92 -26.85 -13.76
CA ARG A 24 5.25 -25.64 -14.26
C ARG A 24 6.20 -24.46 -14.51
N PHE A 25 7.20 -24.27 -13.65
CA PHE A 25 8.06 -23.08 -13.66
C PHE A 25 9.48 -23.33 -14.20
N TYR A 26 9.95 -24.58 -14.19
CA TYR A 26 11.24 -24.97 -14.71
C TYR A 26 11.13 -26.26 -15.51
N ASP A 27 11.83 -26.34 -16.64
CA ASP A 27 11.88 -27.56 -17.45
C ASP A 27 12.91 -28.58 -16.93
N GLU A 28 13.08 -29.68 -17.66
CA GLU A 28 14.03 -30.76 -17.37
C GLU A 28 15.50 -30.32 -17.37
N ASN A 29 15.82 -29.21 -18.03
CA ASN A 29 17.15 -28.59 -18.03
C ASN A 29 17.30 -27.52 -16.92
N GLY A 30 16.26 -27.31 -16.12
CA GLY A 30 16.19 -26.27 -15.10
C GLY A 30 16.03 -24.86 -15.66
N ALA A 31 15.68 -24.72 -16.94
CA ALA A 31 15.44 -23.44 -17.58
C ALA A 31 14.05 -22.90 -17.20
N PRO A 32 13.89 -21.57 -17.02
CA PRO A 32 12.60 -20.94 -16.79
C PRO A 32 11.59 -21.25 -17.90
N THR A 33 10.36 -21.59 -17.53
CA THR A 33 9.26 -21.67 -18.50
C THR A 33 8.60 -20.30 -18.70
N LYS A 34 7.81 -20.15 -19.77
CA LYS A 34 6.95 -18.97 -19.99
C LYS A 34 6.03 -18.66 -18.81
N ALA A 35 5.58 -19.70 -18.08
CA ALA A 35 4.71 -19.51 -16.92
C ALA A 35 5.45 -18.82 -15.76
N LEU A 36 6.75 -19.06 -15.59
CA LEU A 36 7.56 -18.37 -14.59
C LEU A 36 7.78 -16.90 -14.97
N GLU A 37 8.06 -16.63 -16.25
CA GLU A 37 8.22 -15.26 -16.75
C GLU A 37 6.94 -14.43 -16.53
N GLN A 38 5.78 -14.97 -16.90
CA GLN A 38 4.50 -14.33 -16.67
C GLN A 38 4.22 -14.09 -15.18
N ALA A 39 4.49 -15.08 -14.32
CA ALA A 39 4.31 -14.93 -12.89
C ALA A 39 5.20 -13.81 -12.30
N LYS A 40 6.46 -13.73 -12.73
CA LYS A 40 7.39 -12.67 -12.32
C LYS A 40 6.92 -11.29 -12.79
N ALA A 41 6.50 -11.16 -14.05
CA ALA A 41 5.99 -9.90 -14.59
C ALA A 41 4.76 -9.39 -13.78
N VAL A 42 3.83 -10.28 -13.46
CA VAL A 42 2.67 -9.95 -12.62
C VAL A 42 3.11 -9.51 -11.22
N ILE A 43 4.07 -10.19 -10.60
CA ILE A 43 4.58 -9.82 -9.27
C ILE A 43 5.21 -8.42 -9.31
N GLU A 44 6.04 -8.15 -10.32
CA GLU A 44 6.71 -6.85 -10.49
C GLU A 44 5.68 -5.72 -10.65
N GLU A 45 4.67 -5.92 -11.50
CA GLU A 45 3.60 -4.95 -11.70
C GLU A 45 2.84 -4.66 -10.39
N VAL A 46 2.47 -5.71 -9.65
CA VAL A 46 1.77 -5.54 -8.37
C VAL A 46 2.65 -4.82 -7.35
N LEU A 47 3.96 -5.12 -7.29
CA LEU A 47 4.89 -4.43 -6.38
C LEU A 47 5.04 -2.95 -6.74
N LYS A 48 5.14 -2.63 -8.04
CA LYS A 48 5.21 -1.26 -8.54
C LYS A 48 3.95 -0.48 -8.17
N PHE A 49 2.77 -1.07 -8.42
CA PHE A 49 1.48 -0.47 -8.07
C PHE A 49 1.36 -0.23 -6.56
N LYS A 50 1.69 -1.22 -5.73
CA LYS A 50 1.70 -1.07 -4.27
C LYS A 50 2.66 0.01 -3.79
N GLY A 51 3.84 0.11 -4.42
CA GLY A 51 4.81 1.16 -4.11
C GLY A 51 4.28 2.56 -4.44
N GLN A 52 3.61 2.73 -5.57
CA GLN A 52 2.95 3.98 -5.95
C GLN A 52 1.80 4.33 -5.00
N GLN A 53 0.92 3.37 -4.72
CA GLN A 53 -0.18 3.54 -3.76
C GLN A 53 0.34 3.92 -2.37
N LYS A 54 1.41 3.27 -1.89
CA LYS A 54 2.03 3.60 -0.60
C LYS A 54 2.64 5.00 -0.56
N LYS A 55 3.16 5.51 -1.69
CA LYS A 55 3.65 6.88 -1.79
C LYS A 55 2.50 7.90 -1.79
N GLN A 56 1.41 7.60 -2.49
CA GLN A 56 0.22 8.45 -2.55
C GLN A 56 -0.54 8.46 -1.22
N PHE A 57 -0.77 7.29 -0.65
CA PHE A 57 -1.52 7.04 0.57
C PHE A 57 -0.67 6.26 1.58
N PRO A 58 0.33 6.90 2.20
CA PRO A 58 1.16 6.23 3.19
C PRO A 58 0.32 5.84 4.42
N PRO A 59 0.57 4.67 5.03
CA PRO A 59 -0.12 4.27 6.26
C PRO A 59 0.04 5.31 7.38
N CYS A 60 -1.01 5.48 8.18
CA CYS A 60 -0.95 6.31 9.39
C CYS A 60 0.03 5.73 10.41
N ASN A 61 0.50 6.58 11.32
CA ASN A 61 1.01 6.10 12.59
C ASN A 61 -0.20 5.68 13.46
N SER A 62 0.00 4.71 14.35
CA SER A 62 -1.08 4.22 15.20
C SER A 62 -0.58 3.83 16.57
N GLU A 63 -1.37 4.16 17.59
CA GLU A 63 -1.19 3.67 18.96
C GLU A 63 -2.51 3.07 19.43
N TRP A 64 -2.42 2.11 20.35
CA TRP A 64 -3.59 1.54 21.00
C TRP A 64 -3.35 1.50 22.49
N SER A 65 -4.36 1.90 23.27
CA SER A 65 -4.39 1.70 24.70
C SER A 65 -5.73 1.10 25.12
N SER A 66 -5.76 0.42 26.27
CA SER A 66 -7.00 -0.14 26.81
C SER A 66 -8.01 0.92 27.24
N THR A 67 -7.57 2.13 27.56
CA THR A 67 -8.43 3.22 28.06
C THR A 67 -8.95 4.13 26.94
N SER A 68 -8.13 4.43 25.93
CA SER A 68 -8.47 5.35 24.83
C SER A 68 -8.78 4.66 23.51
N GLY A 69 -8.52 3.35 23.39
CA GLY A 69 -8.68 2.60 22.15
C GLY A 69 -7.58 2.93 21.13
N SER A 70 -7.91 2.76 19.84
CA SER A 70 -6.99 3.05 18.73
C SER A 70 -6.96 4.53 18.40
N ARG A 71 -5.76 5.05 18.20
CA ARG A 71 -5.49 6.44 17.81
C ARG A 71 -4.63 6.45 16.55
N PHE A 72 -4.89 7.38 15.62
CA PHE A 72 -4.22 7.43 14.32
C PHE A 72 -3.83 8.84 13.90
N TRP A 73 -2.54 9.11 13.75
CA TRP A 73 -2.05 10.42 13.35
C TRP A 73 -1.14 10.36 12.13
N CYS A 74 -0.96 11.52 11.52
CA CYS A 74 -0.08 11.72 10.38
C CYS A 74 1.06 12.64 10.76
N SER A 75 2.25 12.38 10.23
CA SER A 75 3.41 13.26 10.36
C SER A 75 4.22 13.24 9.07
N LYS A 76 5.29 14.04 8.99
CA LYS A 76 6.23 13.99 7.85
C LYS A 76 6.90 12.62 7.65
N GLN A 77 6.75 11.71 8.62
CA GLN A 77 7.19 10.32 8.55
C GLN A 77 6.10 9.39 9.10
N SER A 78 5.35 8.77 8.19
CA SER A 78 4.30 7.80 8.53
C SER A 78 4.41 6.58 7.60
N GLY A 79 4.18 5.38 8.13
CA GLY A 79 4.22 4.14 7.33
C GLY A 79 5.56 3.84 6.64
N GLY A 80 6.66 4.41 7.15
CA GLY A 80 8.01 4.31 6.55
C GLY A 80 8.22 5.19 5.31
N VAL A 81 7.36 6.19 5.08
CA VAL A 81 7.47 7.14 3.96
C VAL A 81 7.77 8.53 4.52
N LYS A 82 8.87 9.15 4.06
CA LYS A 82 9.24 10.54 4.38
C LYS A 82 8.68 11.48 3.31
N ARG A 83 8.08 12.59 3.75
CA ARG A 83 7.35 13.54 2.90
C ARG A 83 7.41 14.96 3.47
N ASP A 84 7.06 15.94 2.65
CA ASP A 84 7.08 17.38 2.93
C ASP A 84 5.76 17.91 3.52
N TRP A 85 4.66 17.18 3.34
CA TRP A 85 3.34 17.47 3.93
C TRP A 85 2.99 16.52 5.09
N ILE A 86 2.02 16.90 5.93
CA ILE A 86 1.51 16.10 7.06
C ILE A 86 0.15 15.48 6.72
N GLY A 87 -0.80 16.28 6.25
CA GLY A 87 -2.13 15.80 5.85
C GLY A 87 -2.92 15.21 7.01
N VAL A 88 -3.99 14.47 6.70
CA VAL A 88 -4.93 13.97 7.70
C VAL A 88 -5.18 12.46 7.58
N PRO A 89 -5.47 11.76 8.69
CA PRO A 89 -5.89 10.37 8.67
C PRO A 89 -7.24 10.20 7.96
N ARG A 90 -7.32 9.22 7.05
CA ARG A 90 -8.57 8.80 6.40
C ARG A 90 -8.62 7.28 6.30
N LYS A 91 -9.83 6.73 6.21
CA LYS A 91 -10.06 5.32 5.90
C LYS A 91 -9.99 5.14 4.39
N LEU A 92 -9.06 4.34 3.90
CA LEU A 92 -9.00 3.93 2.50
C LEU A 92 -9.61 2.54 2.34
N TYR A 93 -10.70 2.45 1.60
CA TYR A 93 -11.38 1.19 1.30
C TYR A 93 -10.80 0.54 0.05
N LYS A 94 -10.76 -0.80 0.07
CA LYS A 94 -10.44 -1.55 -1.15
C LYS A 94 -11.70 -1.65 -2.02
N PRO A 95 -11.61 -1.38 -3.33
CA PRO A 95 -12.75 -1.57 -4.23
C PRO A 95 -13.35 -2.97 -4.08
N GLY A 96 -14.66 -3.05 -3.86
CA GLY A 96 -15.40 -4.31 -3.69
C GLY A 96 -15.23 -4.99 -2.33
N SER A 97 -14.59 -4.37 -1.34
CA SER A 97 -14.51 -4.87 0.04
C SER A 97 -14.90 -3.80 1.05
N SER A 98 -15.48 -4.23 2.18
CA SER A 98 -15.71 -3.37 3.35
C SER A 98 -14.44 -3.13 4.18
N ASP A 99 -13.34 -3.79 3.85
CA ASP A 99 -12.07 -3.62 4.53
C ASP A 99 -11.50 -2.23 4.28
N SER A 100 -11.15 -1.55 5.37
CA SER A 100 -10.46 -0.26 5.32
C SER A 100 -9.17 -0.30 6.12
N HIS A 101 -8.25 0.59 5.77
CA HIS A 101 -7.04 0.83 6.54
C HIS A 101 -6.78 2.34 6.63
N CYS A 102 -6.05 2.75 7.66
CA CYS A 102 -5.71 4.16 7.85
C CYS A 102 -4.60 4.58 6.89
N VAL A 103 -4.82 5.68 6.16
CA VAL A 103 -3.82 6.34 5.34
C VAL A 103 -3.78 7.83 5.62
N CYS A 104 -2.61 8.43 5.44
CA CYS A 104 -2.44 9.88 5.45
C CYS A 104 -2.76 10.45 4.08
N VAL A 105 -3.56 11.51 4.04
CA VAL A 105 -4.08 12.12 2.82
C VAL A 105 -3.67 13.58 2.76
N ARG A 106 -3.07 13.99 1.64
CA ARG A 106 -2.67 15.38 1.41
C ARG A 106 -3.92 16.23 1.29
N THR A 107 -3.96 17.35 1.99
CA THR A 107 -5.13 18.24 2.05
C THR A 107 -5.00 19.49 1.19
N THR A 108 -3.85 19.66 0.52
CA THR A 108 -3.52 20.85 -0.26
C THR A 108 -2.88 20.51 -1.60
N GLY A 109 -3.03 21.41 -2.57
CA GLY A 109 -2.45 21.31 -3.90
C GLY A 109 -3.24 20.40 -4.84
N PRO A 110 -2.71 20.11 -6.04
CA PRO A 110 -3.39 19.27 -7.02
C PRO A 110 -3.52 17.82 -6.53
N PRO A 111 -4.54 17.07 -6.96
CA PRO A 111 -4.66 15.64 -6.68
C PRO A 111 -3.53 14.85 -7.36
N SER A 112 -3.03 13.80 -6.72
CA SER A 112 -1.86 13.04 -7.18
C SER A 112 -2.14 12.18 -8.42
N GLY A 113 -3.39 12.05 -8.87
CA GLY A 113 -3.81 11.20 -9.99
C GLY A 113 -4.58 11.91 -11.12
N GLN A 114 -4.82 13.21 -11.03
CA GLN A 114 -5.52 14.00 -12.06
C GLN A 114 -4.82 15.35 -12.23
N LEU A 115 -4.10 15.51 -13.34
CA LEU A 115 -3.39 16.76 -13.68
C LEU A 115 -4.27 17.71 -14.52
N ASP A 116 -5.35 17.23 -15.13
CA ASP A 116 -5.99 17.89 -16.27
C ASP A 116 -7.39 18.44 -15.98
N SER A 117 -7.68 18.94 -14.78
CA SER A 117 -8.99 19.55 -14.48
C SER A 117 -8.89 20.66 -13.44
N GLN A 118 -9.80 21.64 -13.51
CA GLN A 118 -10.01 22.60 -12.42
C GLN A 118 -10.22 21.83 -11.12
N HIS A 119 -9.23 21.87 -10.25
CA HIS A 119 -9.26 21.21 -8.94
C HIS A 119 -9.35 22.26 -7.84
N SER A 120 -9.98 21.88 -6.74
CA SER A 120 -10.24 22.72 -5.57
C SER A 120 -9.00 22.95 -4.69
N ASP A 121 -7.80 22.54 -5.16
CA ASP A 121 -6.53 22.51 -4.41
C ASP A 121 -6.60 21.77 -3.07
N ARG A 122 -7.50 20.77 -2.97
CA ARG A 122 -7.75 19.97 -1.75
C ARG A 122 -6.88 18.71 -1.64
N GLY A 123 -5.78 18.64 -2.39
CA GLY A 123 -4.91 17.47 -2.45
C GLY A 123 -5.65 16.22 -2.90
N ASP A 124 -5.53 15.15 -2.13
CA ASP A 124 -6.12 13.83 -2.45
C ASP A 124 -7.43 13.55 -1.68
N LEU A 125 -8.00 14.56 -1.02
CA LEU A 125 -9.21 14.40 -0.18
C LEU A 125 -10.45 13.93 -0.96
N ASP A 126 -10.56 14.28 -2.24
CA ASP A 126 -11.73 13.99 -3.06
C ASP A 126 -11.68 12.58 -3.70
N ASN A 127 -10.75 11.72 -3.27
CA ASN A 127 -10.68 10.33 -3.73
C ASN A 127 -11.93 9.55 -3.26
N PRO A 128 -12.69 8.90 -4.16
CA PRO A 128 -13.97 8.27 -3.84
C PRO A 128 -13.85 7.06 -2.90
N ASN A 129 -12.65 6.50 -2.72
CA ASN A 129 -12.40 5.38 -1.82
C ASN A 129 -12.01 5.83 -0.41
N LEU A 130 -11.97 7.13 -0.14
CA LEU A 130 -11.65 7.69 1.17
C LEU A 130 -12.91 7.99 1.97
N GLN A 131 -12.83 7.77 3.28
CA GLN A 131 -13.84 8.20 4.24
C GLN A 131 -13.20 8.79 5.49
N GLU A 132 -13.89 9.73 6.12
CA GLU A 132 -13.52 10.26 7.42
C GLU A 132 -13.83 9.27 8.55
N TYR A 133 -13.08 9.38 9.65
CA TYR A 133 -13.42 8.69 10.89
C TYR A 133 -14.63 9.38 11.55
N LYS A 134 -15.59 8.59 12.05
CA LYS A 134 -16.77 9.13 12.74
C LYS A 134 -16.34 9.82 14.03
N GLY A 135 -16.82 11.04 14.27
CA GLY A 135 -16.53 11.79 15.50
C GLY A 135 -15.19 12.53 15.51
N CYS A 136 -14.45 12.55 14.40
CA CYS A 136 -13.22 13.34 14.29
C CYS A 136 -13.55 14.77 13.87
N HIS A 137 -12.98 15.76 14.56
CA HIS A 137 -13.04 17.16 14.10
C HIS A 137 -12.23 17.27 12.79
N PRO A 138 -12.66 18.08 11.79
CA PRO A 138 -11.99 18.19 10.48
C PRO A 138 -10.49 18.57 10.52
N LEU A 139 -10.02 19.04 11.67
CA LEU A 139 -8.66 19.51 11.93
C LEU A 139 -7.98 18.78 13.10
N ALA A 140 -8.62 17.75 13.70
CA ALA A 140 -8.03 17.05 14.83
C ALA A 140 -7.04 15.99 14.33
N ASP A 141 -5.79 16.15 14.73
CA ASP A 141 -4.81 15.07 14.83
C ASP A 141 -5.42 13.98 15.74
N SER A 142 -6.05 12.99 15.13
CA SER A 142 -6.68 11.90 15.88
C SER A 142 -5.62 11.11 16.62
#